data_AF-A0A1Q6RKD5-F1
#
_entry.id   AF-A0A1Q6RKD5-F1
#
_cell.length_a   1.000
_cell.length_b   1.000
_cell.length_c   1.000
_cell.angle_alpha   90.00
_cell.angle_beta   90.00
_cell.angle_gamma   90.00
#
_symmetry.space_group_name_H-M   'P 1'
#
loop_
_entity.id
_entity.type
_entity.pdbx_description
1 polymer ?
#
loop_
_entity_poly.entity_id
_entity_poly.type
_entity_poly.pdbx_seq_one_letter_code
_entity_poly.pdbx_strand_id
1 'polypeptide(L)' 'MFGAFGMKRRAVEVQEDGSVVEKKYVDIKFTMDERIVDGFYYAAFFKHYRRILAHPEILDNPPEEVLSDID' A
#
# COMPACT_ATOMS: atom_id res chain seq x y z
N MET A 1 -4.60 5.03 -14.13
CA MET A 1 -4.77 4.37 -12.81
C MET A 1 -5.92 5.04 -12.08
N PHE A 2 -6.83 4.27 -11.50
CA PHE A 2 -7.87 4.75 -10.60
C PHE A 2 -7.81 3.98 -9.28
N GLY A 3 -7.92 4.66 -8.14
CA GLY A 3 -7.91 4.06 -6.81
C GLY A 3 -9.17 4.41 -6.04
N ALA A 4 -9.78 3.42 -5.39
CA ALA A 4 -10.93 3.59 -4.52
C ALA A 4 -10.60 3.14 -3.09
N PHE A 5 -11.02 3.93 -2.12
CA PHE A 5 -10.84 3.66 -0.69
C PHE A 5 -12.19 3.35 -0.06
N GLY A 6 -12.28 2.19 0.58
CA GLY A 6 -13.44 1.76 1.34
C GLY A 6 -13.55 2.46 2.69
N MET A 7 -14.65 2.18 3.39
CA MET A 7 -14.86 2.69 4.74
C MET A 7 -13.86 2.08 5.71
N LYS A 8 -13.31 2.92 6.60
CA LYS A 8 -12.48 2.46 7.71
C LYS A 8 -13.30 1.58 8.65
N ARG A 9 -12.85 0.35 8.88
CA ARG A 9 -13.48 -0.63 9.75
C ARG A 9 -12.55 -1.08 10.87
N ARG A 10 -13.13 -1.55 11.98
CA ARG A 10 -12.42 -2.22 13.07
C ARG A 10 -12.70 -3.71 12.98
N ALA A 11 -11.67 -4.53 13.14
CA ALA A 11 -11.82 -5.98 13.21
C ALA A 11 -10.98 -6.52 14.37
N VAL A 12 -11.53 -7.51 15.06
CA VAL A 12 -10.86 -8.21 16.15
C VAL A 12 -10.16 -9.42 15.54
N GLU A 13 -8.85 -9.52 15.72
CA GLU A 13 -8.04 -10.62 15.21
C GLU A 13 -7.29 -11.31 16.34
N VAL A 14 -7.15 -12.63 16.20
CA VAL A 14 -6.31 -13.45 17.06
C VAL A 14 -4.93 -13.52 16.43
N GLN A 15 -3.91 -13.12 17.19
CA GLN A 15 -2.52 -13.22 16.77
C GLN A 15 -1.99 -14.66 16.93
N GLU A 16 -0.84 -14.95 16.34
CA GLU A 16 -0.20 -16.26 16.42
C GLU A 16 0.14 -16.69 17.86
N ASP A 17 0.35 -15.73 18.76
CA ASP A 17 0.59 -15.95 20.20
C ASP A 17 -0.71 -16.21 21.00
N GLY A 18 -1.88 -16.21 20.34
CA GLY A 18 -3.19 -16.38 20.98
C GLY A 18 -3.77 -15.10 21.59
N SER A 19 -3.07 -13.97 21.53
CA SER A 19 -3.58 -12.68 21.98
C SER A 19 -4.65 -12.14 21.02
N VAL A 20 -5.62 -11.41 21.56
CA VAL A 20 -6.69 -10.78 20.78
C VAL A 20 -6.39 -9.29 20.63
N VAL A 21 -6.30 -8.81 19.39
CA VAL A 21 -6.02 -7.40 19.08
C VAL A 21 -7.10 -6.79 18.20
N GLU A 22 -7.47 -5.54 18.48
CA GLU A 22 -8.33 -4.76 17.60
C GLU A 22 -7.47 -4.05 16.55
N LYS A 23 -7.69 -4.36 15.28
CA LYS A 23 -7.02 -3.71 14.15
C LYS A 23 -7.99 -2.85 13.37
N LYS A 24 -7.47 -1.73 12.85
CA LYS A 24 -8.19 -0.81 11.96
C LYS A 24 -7.78 -1.10 10.52
N TYR A 25 -8.77 -1.33 9.67
CA TYR A 25 -8.60 -1.64 8.26
C TYR A 25 -9.25 -0.60 7.37
N VAL A 26 -8.64 -0.35 6.21
CA VAL A 26 -9.23 0.39 5.10
C VAL A 26 -9.00 -0.46 3.87
N ASP A 27 -10.07 -0.90 3.22
CA ASP A 27 -9.98 -1.72 2.01
C ASP A 27 -9.69 -0.78 0.82
N ILE A 28 -8.67 -1.10 0.01
CA ILE A 28 -8.24 -0.26 -1.11
C ILE A 28 -8.29 -1.09 -2.38
N LYS A 29 -8.86 -0.54 -3.45
CA LYS A 29 -8.92 -1.18 -4.76
C LYS A 29 -8.31 -0.28 -5.81
N PHE A 30 -7.43 -0.85 -6.64
CA PHE A 30 -6.84 -0.16 -7.78
C PHE A 30 -7.33 -0.78 -9.08
N THR A 31 -7.66 0.07 -10.04
CA THR A 31 -7.89 -0.27 -11.44
C THR A 31 -6.74 0.34 -12.24
N MET A 32 -5.99 -0.53 -12.91
CA MET A 32 -4.80 -0.15 -13.66
C MET A 32 -4.97 -0.61 -15.11
N ASP A 33 -4.26 0.03 -16.03
CA ASP A 33 -4.35 -0.28 -17.46
C ASP A 33 -3.27 -1.29 -17.83
N GLU A 34 -3.64 -2.56 -17.95
CA GLU A 34 -2.70 -3.64 -18.25
C GLU A 34 -2.01 -3.53 -19.63
N ARG A 35 -2.44 -2.62 -20.51
CA ARG A 35 -1.83 -2.45 -21.83
C ARG A 35 -0.50 -1.70 -21.77
N ILE A 36 -0.29 -0.90 -20.72
CA ILE A 36 0.90 -0.05 -20.56
C ILE A 36 1.88 -0.68 -19.57
N VAL A 37 1.36 -1.36 -18.55
CA VAL A 37 2.14 -1.80 -17.40
C VAL A 37 1.74 -3.23 -17.01
N ASP A 38 2.73 -4.06 -16.70
CA ASP A 38 2.55 -5.47 -16.36
C ASP A 38 2.39 -5.73 -14.85
N GLY A 39 2.14 -6.98 -14.50
CA GLY A 39 1.99 -7.42 -13.10
C GLY A 39 3.26 -7.28 -12.26
N PHE A 40 4.45 -7.31 -12.87
CA PHE A 40 5.71 -7.16 -12.13
C PHE A 40 5.87 -5.72 -11.63
N TYR A 41 5.60 -4.74 -12.49
CA TYR A 41 5.62 -3.33 -12.11
C TYR A 41 4.57 -3.04 -11.03
N TYR A 42 3.37 -3.62 -11.15
CA TYR A 42 2.34 -3.50 -10.11
C TYR A 42 2.78 -4.09 -8.77
N ALA A 43 3.44 -5.24 -8.77
CA ALA A 43 3.95 -5.85 -7.54
C ALA A 43 5.01 -4.97 -6.85
N ALA A 44 5.92 -4.37 -7.63
CA ALA A 44 6.91 -3.43 -7.12
C ALA A 44 6.25 -2.19 -6.49
N PHE A 45 5.28 -1.60 -7.19
CA PHE A 45 4.48 -0.47 -6.69
C PHE A 45 3.75 -0.83 -5.39
N PHE A 46 2.99 -1.94 -5.35
CA PHE A 46 2.21 -2.31 -4.17
C PHE A 46 3.09 -2.66 -2.97
N LYS A 47 4.27 -3.25 -3.19
CA LYS A 47 5.26 -3.49 -2.14
C LYS A 47 5.72 -2.18 -1.51
N HIS A 48 6.05 -1.19 -2.34
CA HIS A 48 6.49 0.12 -1.87
C HIS A 48 5.35 0.88 -1.18
N TYR A 49 4.16 0.90 -1.79
CA TYR A 49 2.95 1.51 -1.24
C TYR A 49 2.60 0.96 0.15
N ARG A 50 2.63 -0.38 0.32
CA ARG A 50 2.35 -1.01 1.61
C ARG A 50 3.37 -0.63 2.69
N ARG A 51 4.64 -0.45 2.32
CA ARG A 51 5.69 0.00 3.25
C ARG A 51 5.41 1.40 3.77
N ILE A 52 5.04 2.34 2.89
CA ILE A 52 4.70 3.71 3.28
C ILE A 52 3.50 3.73 4.22
N LEU A 53 2.46 2.92 3.95
CA LEU A 53 1.29 2.86 4.83
C LEU A 53 1.61 2.29 6.22
N ALA A 54 2.55 1.36 6.32
CA ALA A 54 2.99 0.78 7.58
C ALA A 54 3.95 1.72 8.35
N HIS A 55 4.69 2.56 7.62
CA HIS A 55 5.74 3.45 8.12
C HIS A 55 5.56 4.86 7.55
N PRO A 56 4.51 5.60 7.97
CA PRO A 56 4.23 6.93 7.43
C PRO A 56 5.34 7.96 7.69
N GLU A 57 6.15 7.75 8.73
CA GLU A 57 7.31 8.60 9.08
C GLU A 57 8.37 8.70 7.97
N ILE A 58 8.38 7.76 7.03
CA ILE A 58 9.28 7.81 5.87
C ILE A 58 8.98 9.03 4.99
N LEU A 59 7.72 9.50 4.97
CA LEU A 59 7.32 10.67 4.20
C LEU A 59 7.74 12.00 4.84
N ASP A 60 8.27 11.99 6.07
CA ASP A 60 8.76 13.21 6.73
C ASP A 60 10.08 13.72 6.13
N ASN A 61 10.81 12.84 5.42
CA ASN A 61 12.06 13.17 4.75
C ASN A 61 11.89 13.05 3.23
N PRO A 62 12.56 13.91 2.44
CA PRO A 62 12.57 13.77 1.00
C PRO A 62 13.26 12.45 0.58
N PRO A 63 12.94 11.90 -0.60
CA PRO A 63 13.64 10.75 -1.13
C PRO A 63 15.14 11.07 -1.35
N GLU A 64 16.00 10.08 -1.10
CA GLU A 64 17.46 10.23 -1.28
C GLU A 64 17.85 10.47 -2.75
N GLU A 65 17.11 9.87 -3.67
CA GLU A 65 17.32 9.99 -5.11
C GLU A 65 15.98 10.14 -5.84
N VAL A 66 15.93 11.07 -6.80
CA VAL A 66 14.78 11.26 -7.71
C VAL A 66 15.19 10.73 -9.07
N LEU A 67 14.68 9.55 -9.42
CA LEU A 67 14.88 8.98 -10.75
C LEU A 67 13.98 9.71 -11.75
N SER A 68 14.55 10.15 -12.87
CA SER A 68 13.78 10.69 -13.99
C SER A 68 13.00 9.58 -14.68
N ASP A 69 11.82 9.91 -15.20
CA ASP A 69 11.03 8.98 -16.00
C ASP A 69 11.84 8.47 -17.21
N ILE A 70 11.57 7.23 -17.60
CA ILE A 70 12.16 6.60 -18.78
C ILE A 70 11.44 7.19 -20.01
N ASP A 71 12.20 7.80 -20.92
CA ASP A 71 11.70 8.33 -22.21
C ASP A 71 11.37 7.20 -23.19
#